data_AF-A0A2R7SUH9-F1
#
_entry.id   AF-A0A2R7SUH9-F1
#
_cell.length_a   1.000
_cell.length_b   1.000
_cell.length_c   1.000
_cell.angle_alpha   90.00
_cell.angle_beta   90.00
_cell.angle_gamma   90.00
#
_symmetry.space_group_name_H-M   'P 1'
#
loop_
_entity.id
_entity.type
_entity.pdbx_description
1 polymer ?
#
loop_
_entity_poly.entity_id
_entity_poly.type
_entity_poly.pdbx_seq_one_letter_code
_entity_poly.pdbx_strand_id
1 'polypeptide(L)'
;MFGWARSAGSSPAAQREEPGRREDGAALTVIKRLARSISTVGKDAAEVRGVLEDTQRVVQAQGQAMQALAQQLQQIGQAQAAIASATAQSASAVQRARGALGVVGGEVVGMATTLAQVSDAAAEITKISLQTRLVAFNAAVEAKHAGDAGRGFAVVAEAVKALAGQVESSSKAIVTAIASLQNRIDRFSVELTEQAGKPSQIHAAFHEVEQDVQRIAASAADSGQQMGLLNERAQELEREVLQASHGLKVAFDGSDRFLRMSEELVEQIAESGVEVDDMPFIRAAQQAAQDITALLEEALQSGQISTADLFDEQYRPMDGTNPAQHATRFCQLTDRLFPTVQEKALAFSDKIVFCIAADRNGYIATHNRKYCQPQRPGDTVWNAANSRYRRIFNDRTGLASARNTRPFLLQTYRRDMGGGRFVLLKEASAPITVAGRHWGGVRLAFNF
;
A
#
# COMPACT_ATOMS: atom_id res chain seq x y z
N MET A 1 -98.88 61.75 -1.73
CA MET A 1 -98.35 62.94 -2.44
C MET A 1 -96.87 63.01 -2.14
N PHE A 2 -96.03 62.50 -3.05
CA PHE A 2 -94.59 62.76 -3.26
C PHE A 2 -94.11 61.66 -4.22
N GLY A 3 -94.17 61.96 -5.51
CA GLY A 3 -93.51 61.17 -6.54
C GLY A 3 -92.19 61.83 -6.92
N TRP A 4 -91.30 61.04 -7.52
CA TRP A 4 -90.60 61.27 -8.79
C TRP A 4 -89.55 60.15 -8.92
N ALA A 5 -89.77 59.18 -9.80
CA ALA A 5 -89.51 59.20 -11.25
C ALA A 5 -88.12 58.60 -11.57
N ARG A 6 -88.16 57.45 -12.24
CA ARG A 6 -87.03 56.69 -12.78
C ARG A 6 -86.31 57.50 -13.86
N SER A 7 -84.97 57.45 -13.88
CA SER A 7 -84.18 57.68 -15.08
C SER A 7 -83.22 56.51 -15.29
N ALA A 8 -83.22 56.00 -16.52
CA ALA A 8 -82.33 54.97 -17.01
C ALA A 8 -80.99 55.61 -17.41
N GLY A 9 -79.87 54.97 -17.04
CA GLY A 9 -78.53 55.38 -17.43
C GLY A 9 -77.61 54.17 -17.63
N SER A 10 -77.24 53.96 -18.90
CA SER A 10 -75.96 53.42 -19.43
C SER A 10 -75.27 52.25 -18.72
N SER A 11 -75.13 51.13 -19.45
CA SER A 11 -74.15 50.06 -19.18
C SER A 11 -72.71 50.58 -19.17
N PRO A 12 -71.84 50.05 -18.28
CA PRO A 12 -70.46 49.79 -18.62
C PRO A 12 -70.31 48.33 -19.09
N ALA A 13 -69.57 48.19 -20.19
CA ALA A 13 -69.26 46.93 -20.84
C ALA A 13 -68.66 45.90 -19.87
N ALA A 14 -69.05 44.64 -20.08
CA ALA A 14 -68.44 43.48 -19.47
C ALA A 14 -66.93 43.44 -19.75
N GLN A 15 -66.11 43.61 -18.73
CA GLN A 15 -64.78 43.01 -18.71
C GLN A 15 -64.95 41.59 -18.17
N ARG A 16 -65.16 40.65 -19.11
CA ARG A 16 -64.89 39.24 -18.84
C ARG A 16 -63.39 39.12 -18.57
N GLU A 17 -63.00 38.92 -17.31
CA GLU A 17 -61.66 38.40 -17.01
C GLU A 17 -61.55 37.02 -17.68
N GLU A 18 -60.64 36.89 -18.63
CA GLU A 18 -60.28 35.62 -19.24
C GLU A 18 -59.74 34.66 -18.17
N PRO A 19 -60.34 33.47 -17.97
CA PRO A 19 -59.87 32.51 -16.98
C PRO A 19 -58.45 31.95 -17.26
N GLY A 20 -57.93 32.09 -18.48
CA GLY A 20 -56.68 31.46 -18.92
C GLY A 20 -55.38 32.09 -18.37
N ARG A 21 -55.36 33.39 -18.03
CA ARG A 21 -54.08 34.07 -17.70
C ARG A 21 -53.51 33.75 -16.32
N ARG A 22 -54.31 33.26 -15.36
CA ARG A 22 -53.83 32.95 -14.00
C ARG A 22 -53.26 31.53 -13.88
N GLU A 23 -53.84 30.56 -14.60
CA GLU A 23 -53.36 29.17 -14.60
C GLU A 23 -52.00 29.04 -15.30
N ASP A 24 -51.79 29.76 -16.41
CA ASP A 24 -50.51 29.82 -17.11
C ASP A 24 -49.38 30.39 -16.24
N GLY A 25 -49.67 31.41 -15.42
CA GLY A 25 -48.67 32.01 -14.53
C GLY A 25 -48.23 31.09 -13.38
N ALA A 26 -49.16 30.29 -12.84
CA ALA A 26 -48.86 29.30 -11.80
C ALA A 26 -48.04 28.14 -12.36
N ALA A 27 -48.42 27.60 -13.54
CA ALA A 27 -47.68 26.55 -14.23
C ALA A 27 -46.26 26.99 -14.59
N LEU A 28 -46.09 28.21 -15.12
CA LEU A 28 -44.78 28.78 -15.45
C LEU A 28 -43.89 28.92 -14.20
N THR A 29 -44.48 29.29 -13.07
CA THR A 29 -43.76 29.42 -11.79
C THR A 29 -43.28 28.06 -11.28
N VAL A 30 -44.10 27.02 -11.43
CA VAL A 30 -43.74 25.64 -11.08
C VAL A 30 -42.58 25.15 -11.96
N ILE A 31 -42.65 25.35 -13.28
CA ILE A 31 -41.60 24.93 -14.22
C ILE A 31 -40.28 25.65 -13.90
N LYS A 32 -40.29 26.96 -13.63
CA LYS A 32 -39.10 27.72 -13.22
C LYS A 32 -38.52 27.27 -11.87
N ARG A 33 -39.37 26.81 -10.94
CA ARG A 33 -38.91 26.22 -9.67
C ARG A 33 -38.31 24.85 -9.92
N LEU A 34 -38.94 24.03 -10.75
CA LEU A 34 -38.45 22.71 -11.15
C LEU A 34 -37.07 22.82 -11.80
N ALA A 35 -36.89 23.74 -12.75
CA ALA A 35 -35.61 24.01 -13.42
C ALA A 35 -34.48 24.32 -12.42
N ARG A 36 -34.75 25.21 -11.44
CA ARG A 36 -33.80 25.54 -10.38
C ARG A 36 -33.48 24.33 -9.50
N SER A 37 -34.49 23.57 -9.09
CA SER A 37 -34.28 22.35 -8.30
C SER A 37 -33.46 21.31 -9.06
N ILE A 38 -33.72 21.10 -10.35
CA ILE A 38 -32.98 20.17 -11.21
C ILE A 38 -31.51 20.61 -11.35
N SER A 39 -31.27 21.91 -11.52
CA SER A 39 -29.93 22.47 -11.54
C SER A 39 -29.17 22.20 -10.23
N THR A 40 -29.84 22.33 -9.08
CA THR A 40 -29.24 21.99 -7.77
C THR A 40 -28.95 20.50 -7.68
N VAL A 41 -29.87 19.63 -8.09
CA VAL A 41 -29.66 18.17 -8.10
C VAL A 41 -28.49 17.78 -9.01
N GLY A 42 -28.36 18.38 -10.18
CA GLY A 42 -27.24 18.14 -11.09
C GLY A 42 -25.89 18.55 -10.48
N LYS A 43 -25.87 19.68 -9.76
CA LYS A 43 -24.72 20.14 -8.98
C LYS A 43 -24.34 19.15 -7.87
N ASP A 44 -25.29 18.81 -7.01
CA ASP A 44 -25.05 17.92 -5.88
C ASP A 44 -24.59 16.54 -6.36
N ALA A 45 -25.21 16.01 -7.43
CA ALA A 45 -24.83 14.73 -8.03
C ALA A 45 -23.40 14.73 -8.59
N ALA A 46 -22.96 15.83 -9.21
CA ALA A 46 -21.60 15.98 -9.71
C ALA A 46 -20.55 16.16 -8.58
N GLU A 47 -20.92 16.84 -7.50
CA GLU A 47 -20.08 16.94 -6.30
C GLU A 47 -19.91 15.57 -5.63
N VAL A 48 -21.02 14.86 -5.39
CA VAL A 48 -21.04 13.50 -4.85
C VAL A 48 -20.17 12.58 -5.70
N ARG A 49 -20.28 12.65 -7.03
CA ARG A 49 -19.48 11.81 -7.93
C ARG A 49 -17.99 11.99 -7.72
N GLY A 50 -17.50 13.22 -7.57
CA GLY A 50 -16.07 13.42 -7.34
C GLY A 50 -15.63 12.99 -5.94
N VAL A 51 -16.49 13.08 -4.92
CA VAL A 51 -16.21 12.46 -3.60
C VAL A 51 -16.12 10.94 -3.73
N LEU A 52 -16.96 10.32 -4.56
CA LEU A 52 -16.91 8.89 -4.83
C LEU A 52 -15.62 8.49 -5.56
N GLU A 53 -15.14 9.29 -6.52
CA GLU A 53 -13.85 9.07 -7.20
C GLU A 53 -12.66 9.15 -6.23
N ASP A 54 -12.68 10.14 -5.33
CA ASP A 54 -11.67 10.28 -4.28
C ASP A 54 -11.70 9.08 -3.33
N THR A 55 -12.89 8.68 -2.90
CA THR A 55 -13.09 7.52 -2.01
C THR A 55 -12.68 6.21 -2.69
N GLN A 56 -12.95 6.04 -3.98
CA GLN A 56 -12.50 4.87 -4.75
C GLN A 56 -10.98 4.75 -4.76
N ARG A 57 -10.25 5.86 -4.93
CA ARG A 57 -8.79 5.86 -4.87
C ARG A 57 -8.29 5.42 -3.49
N VAL A 58 -8.94 5.87 -2.42
CA VAL A 58 -8.61 5.44 -1.04
C VAL A 58 -8.86 3.95 -0.85
N VAL A 59 -10.03 3.44 -1.27
CA VAL A 59 -10.37 2.01 -1.16
C VAL A 59 -9.41 1.13 -1.96
N GLN A 60 -9.00 1.57 -3.15
CA GLN A 60 -8.00 0.85 -3.95
C GLN A 60 -6.63 0.80 -3.26
N ALA A 61 -6.17 1.92 -2.69
CA ALA A 61 -4.93 1.98 -1.93
C ALA A 61 -5.00 1.09 -0.67
N GLN A 62 -6.15 1.07 0.01
CA GLN A 62 -6.37 0.20 1.16
C GLN A 62 -6.33 -1.29 0.77
N GLY A 63 -6.91 -1.67 -0.38
CA GLY A 63 -6.81 -3.03 -0.91
C GLY A 63 -5.37 -3.48 -1.17
N GLN A 64 -4.53 -2.61 -1.75
CA GLN A 64 -3.10 -2.88 -1.94
C GLN A 64 -2.36 -3.03 -0.59
N ALA A 65 -2.67 -2.17 0.37
CA ALA A 65 -2.10 -2.25 1.71
C ALA A 65 -2.48 -3.57 2.43
N MET A 66 -3.71 -4.06 2.24
CA MET A 66 -4.14 -5.34 2.81
C MET A 66 -3.40 -6.53 2.20
N GLN A 67 -3.15 -6.53 0.88
CA GLN A 67 -2.34 -7.57 0.24
C GLN A 67 -0.90 -7.59 0.79
N ALA A 68 -0.29 -6.41 0.98
CA ALA A 68 1.04 -6.31 1.57
C ALA A 68 1.06 -6.79 3.04
N LEU A 69 0.03 -6.44 3.82
CA LEU A 69 -0.11 -6.90 5.20
C LEU A 69 -0.24 -8.43 5.28
N ALA A 70 -1.04 -9.05 4.41
CA ALA A 70 -1.19 -10.50 4.36
C ALA A 70 0.16 -11.20 4.09
N GLN A 71 0.95 -10.68 3.16
CA GLN A 71 2.29 -11.20 2.87
C GLN A 71 3.24 -11.06 4.07
N GLN A 72 3.23 -9.91 4.75
CA GLN A 72 4.03 -9.70 5.96
C GLN A 72 3.64 -10.66 7.08
N LEU A 73 2.34 -10.88 7.30
CA LEU A 73 1.87 -11.85 8.28
C LEU A 73 2.35 -13.27 7.95
N GLN A 74 2.28 -13.70 6.68
CA GLN A 74 2.82 -15.02 6.31
C GLN A 74 4.32 -15.16 6.60
N GLN A 75 5.11 -14.12 6.32
CA GLN A 75 6.56 -14.12 6.61
C GLN A 75 6.85 -14.20 8.10
N ILE A 76 6.13 -13.43 8.92
CA ILE A 76 6.29 -13.49 10.39
C ILE A 76 5.92 -14.89 10.88
N GLY A 77 4.90 -15.53 10.30
CA GLY A 77 4.46 -16.88 10.70
C GLY A 77 5.53 -17.94 10.45
N GLN A 78 6.19 -17.86 9.28
CA GLN A 78 7.33 -18.72 8.97
C GLN A 78 8.51 -18.46 9.91
N ALA A 79 8.80 -17.20 10.24
CA ALA A 79 9.84 -16.84 11.18
C ALA A 79 9.57 -17.40 12.60
N GLN A 80 8.32 -17.30 13.09
CA GLN A 80 7.94 -17.85 14.39
C GLN A 80 8.06 -19.38 14.43
N ALA A 81 7.66 -20.08 13.36
CA ALA A 81 7.86 -21.52 13.25
C ALA A 81 9.35 -21.91 13.26
N ALA A 82 10.20 -21.13 12.58
CA ALA A 82 11.64 -21.33 12.59
C ALA A 82 12.26 -21.11 13.98
N ILE A 83 11.82 -20.06 14.69
CA ILE A 83 12.25 -19.79 16.08
C ILE A 83 11.85 -20.95 17.00
N ALA A 84 10.61 -21.43 16.92
CA ALA A 84 10.14 -22.56 17.73
C ALA A 84 11.00 -23.83 17.49
N SER A 85 11.30 -24.13 16.22
CA SER A 85 12.17 -25.25 15.85
C SER A 85 13.60 -25.09 16.38
N ALA A 86 14.22 -23.93 16.18
CA ALA A 86 15.57 -23.64 16.66
C ALA A 86 15.67 -23.69 18.19
N THR A 87 14.61 -23.26 18.88
CA THR A 87 14.52 -23.28 20.35
C THR A 87 14.40 -24.72 20.87
N ALA A 88 13.59 -25.57 20.22
CA ALA A 88 13.49 -26.99 20.55
C ALA A 88 14.82 -27.74 20.32
N GLN A 89 15.56 -27.39 19.26
CA GLN A 89 16.90 -27.93 19.01
C GLN A 89 17.89 -27.47 20.08
N SER A 90 17.83 -26.20 20.50
CA SER A 90 18.68 -25.65 21.56
C SER A 90 18.42 -26.33 22.90
N ALA A 91 17.15 -26.55 23.26
CA ALA A 91 16.78 -27.33 24.45
C ALA A 91 17.38 -28.74 24.42
N SER A 92 17.27 -29.43 23.28
CA SER A 92 17.85 -30.77 23.10
C SER A 92 19.38 -30.75 23.17
N ALA A 93 20.04 -29.70 22.65
CA ALA A 93 21.48 -29.54 22.74
C ALA A 93 21.95 -29.32 24.18
N VAL A 94 21.26 -28.49 24.96
CA VAL A 94 21.51 -28.27 26.39
C VAL A 94 21.39 -29.58 27.17
N GLN A 95 20.34 -30.36 26.93
CA GLN A 95 20.15 -31.66 27.60
C GLN A 95 21.27 -32.65 27.26
N ARG A 96 21.70 -32.73 26.00
CA ARG A 96 22.85 -33.56 25.61
C ARG A 96 24.15 -33.11 26.27
N ALA A 97 24.39 -31.79 26.34
CA ALA A 97 25.58 -31.25 26.99
C ALA A 97 25.61 -31.56 28.50
N ARG A 98 24.45 -31.44 29.19
CA ARG A 98 24.32 -31.86 30.60
C ARG A 98 24.59 -33.37 30.77
N GLY A 99 24.06 -34.19 29.88
CA GLY A 99 24.32 -35.64 29.89
C GLY A 99 25.82 -35.96 29.74
N ALA A 100 26.49 -35.32 28.78
CA ALA A 100 27.94 -35.47 28.57
C ALA A 100 28.75 -35.04 29.80
N LEU A 101 28.36 -33.95 30.47
CA LEU A 101 28.97 -33.51 31.73
C LEU A 101 28.78 -34.50 32.87
N GLY A 102 27.61 -35.13 32.96
CA GLY A 102 27.37 -36.20 33.92
C GLY A 102 28.31 -37.39 33.72
N VAL A 103 28.57 -37.78 32.46
CA VAL A 103 29.54 -38.82 32.11
C VAL A 103 30.96 -38.41 32.53
N VAL A 104 31.39 -37.19 32.19
CA VAL A 104 32.71 -36.67 32.60
C VAL A 104 32.85 -36.64 34.12
N GLY A 105 31.81 -36.21 34.85
CA GLY A 105 31.78 -36.24 36.31
C GLY A 105 31.97 -37.66 36.86
N GLY A 106 31.33 -38.66 36.25
CA GLY A 106 31.53 -40.07 36.61
C GLY A 106 32.96 -40.58 36.39
N GLU A 107 33.57 -40.25 35.25
CA GLU A 107 34.96 -40.62 34.95
C GLU A 107 35.96 -39.98 35.92
N VAL A 108 35.72 -38.73 36.33
CA VAL A 108 36.55 -38.03 37.33
C VAL A 108 36.52 -38.75 38.69
N VAL A 109 35.35 -39.23 39.12
CA VAL A 109 35.22 -40.05 40.34
C VAL A 109 35.94 -41.39 40.21
N GLY A 110 35.84 -42.03 39.04
CA GLY A 110 36.56 -43.27 38.74
C GLY A 110 38.08 -43.07 38.82
N MET A 111 38.59 -41.99 38.22
CA MET A 111 40.02 -41.68 38.21
C MET A 111 40.57 -41.36 39.60
N ALA A 112 39.78 -40.67 40.46
CA ALA A 112 40.14 -40.47 41.88
C ALA A 112 40.30 -41.82 42.61
N THR A 113 39.39 -42.77 42.36
CA THR A 113 39.45 -44.11 42.96
C THR A 113 40.70 -44.88 42.50
N THR A 114 41.01 -44.83 41.20
CA THR A 114 42.23 -45.47 40.66
C THR A 114 43.49 -44.84 41.24
N LEU A 115 43.58 -43.52 41.36
CA LEU A 115 44.75 -42.86 41.95
C LEU A 115 44.96 -43.27 43.42
N ALA A 116 43.90 -43.40 44.21
CA ALA A 116 43.99 -43.90 45.58
C ALA A 116 44.59 -45.32 45.63
N GLN A 117 44.12 -46.23 44.78
CA GLN A 117 44.65 -47.60 44.69
C GLN A 117 46.14 -47.62 44.28
N VAL A 118 46.55 -46.78 43.34
CA VAL A 118 47.96 -46.68 42.92
C VAL A 118 48.82 -46.08 44.06
N SER A 119 48.28 -45.12 44.82
CA SER A 119 48.95 -44.55 46.00
C SER A 119 49.21 -45.62 47.05
N ASP A 120 48.20 -46.45 47.35
CA ASP A 120 48.32 -47.55 48.32
C ASP A 120 49.35 -48.59 47.87
N ALA A 121 49.35 -48.96 46.59
CA ALA A 121 50.34 -49.87 46.02
C ALA A 121 51.76 -49.29 46.11
N ALA A 122 51.95 -48.00 45.81
CA ALA A 122 53.25 -47.34 45.91
C ALA A 122 53.74 -47.26 47.38
N ALA A 123 52.83 -47.07 48.33
CA ALA A 123 53.15 -47.11 49.76
C ALA A 123 53.60 -48.50 50.21
N GLU A 124 52.93 -49.57 49.75
CA GLU A 124 53.34 -50.95 50.07
C GLU A 124 54.70 -51.30 49.44
N ILE A 125 54.99 -50.87 48.21
CA ILE A 125 56.32 -51.04 47.59
C ILE A 125 57.39 -50.32 48.42
N THR A 126 57.10 -49.12 48.94
CA THR A 126 58.02 -48.39 49.83
C THR A 126 58.34 -49.19 51.09
N LYS A 127 57.33 -49.84 51.68
CA LYS A 127 57.48 -50.70 52.86
C LYS A 127 58.28 -51.96 52.55
N ILE A 128 57.99 -52.65 51.43
CA ILE A 128 58.76 -53.81 50.98
C ILE A 128 60.22 -53.42 50.78
N SER A 129 60.47 -52.29 50.11
CA SER A 129 61.83 -51.80 49.87
C SER A 129 62.60 -51.52 51.16
N LEU A 130 61.94 -50.91 52.16
CA LEU A 130 62.54 -50.69 53.49
C LEU A 130 62.90 -52.03 54.16
N GLN A 131 62.01 -53.02 54.10
CA GLN A 131 62.28 -54.37 54.61
C GLN A 131 63.44 -55.05 53.87
N THR A 132 63.48 -54.98 52.55
CA THR A 132 64.58 -55.52 51.73
C THR A 132 65.90 -54.84 52.06
N ARG A 133 65.90 -53.53 52.27
CA ARG A 133 67.07 -52.75 52.68
C ARG A 133 67.59 -53.18 54.05
N LEU A 134 66.70 -53.47 55.00
CA LEU A 134 67.05 -54.00 56.32
C LEU A 134 67.62 -55.42 56.24
N VAL A 135 67.02 -56.30 55.43
CA VAL A 135 67.54 -57.66 55.19
C VAL A 135 68.92 -57.61 54.55
N ALA A 136 69.11 -56.76 53.53
CA ALA A 136 70.39 -56.56 52.87
C ALA A 136 71.46 -55.98 53.81
N PHE A 137 71.05 -55.07 54.71
CA PHE A 137 71.92 -54.56 55.77
C PHE A 137 72.37 -55.67 56.73
N ASN A 138 71.43 -56.49 57.22
CA ASN A 138 71.76 -57.62 58.09
C ASN A 138 72.69 -58.62 57.39
N ALA A 139 72.44 -58.92 56.11
CA ALA A 139 73.30 -59.78 55.30
C ALA A 139 74.72 -59.19 55.10
N ALA A 140 74.84 -57.88 54.91
CA ALA A 140 76.14 -57.20 54.81
C ALA A 140 76.92 -57.27 56.14
N VAL A 141 76.23 -57.16 57.28
CA VAL A 141 76.84 -57.31 58.62
C VAL A 141 77.34 -58.74 58.85
N GLU A 142 76.57 -59.76 58.46
CA GLU A 142 76.95 -61.17 58.59
C GLU A 142 78.09 -61.53 57.64
N ALA A 143 78.06 -61.03 56.40
CA ALA A 143 79.14 -61.18 55.44
C ALA A 143 80.46 -60.57 55.93
N LYS A 144 80.39 -59.47 56.69
CA LYS A 144 81.55 -58.85 57.35
C LYS A 144 82.06 -59.69 58.54
N HIS A 145 81.17 -60.36 59.28
CA HIS A 145 81.55 -61.28 60.37
C HIS A 145 82.24 -62.55 59.86
N ALA A 146 81.86 -63.05 58.68
CA ALA A 146 82.45 -64.23 58.05
C ALA A 146 83.87 -64.00 57.45
N GLY A 147 84.43 -62.78 57.55
CA GLY A 147 85.79 -62.47 57.09
C GLY A 147 85.98 -62.70 55.59
N ASP A 148 87.08 -63.37 55.20
CA ASP A 148 87.40 -63.61 53.79
C ASP A 148 86.41 -64.55 53.07
N ALA A 149 85.74 -65.45 53.80
CA ALA A 149 84.73 -66.34 53.24
C ALA A 149 83.42 -65.61 52.85
N GLY A 150 83.16 -64.43 53.44
CA GLY A 150 81.94 -63.63 53.22
C GLY A 150 82.04 -62.57 52.12
N ARG A 151 83.21 -62.37 51.50
CA ARG A 151 83.48 -61.28 50.54
C ARG A 151 82.49 -61.21 49.37
N GLY A 152 82.14 -62.35 48.77
CA GLY A 152 81.17 -62.41 47.67
C GLY A 152 79.75 -62.02 48.11
N PHE A 153 79.34 -62.45 49.30
CA PHE A 153 78.04 -62.10 49.89
C PHE A 153 77.96 -60.61 50.24
N ALA A 154 79.06 -59.99 50.68
CA ALA A 154 79.10 -58.56 50.98
C ALA A 154 78.83 -57.69 49.74
N VAL A 155 79.36 -58.08 48.57
CA VAL A 155 79.12 -57.37 47.30
C VAL A 155 77.65 -57.46 46.88
N VAL A 156 77.05 -58.65 46.96
CA VAL A 156 75.62 -58.85 46.65
C VAL A 156 74.74 -58.08 47.62
N ALA A 157 75.06 -58.10 48.92
CA ALA A 157 74.29 -57.40 49.95
C ALA A 157 74.29 -55.88 49.73
N GLU A 158 75.44 -55.27 49.39
CA GLU A 158 75.49 -53.82 49.10
C GLU A 158 74.75 -53.47 47.80
N ALA A 159 74.81 -54.33 46.78
CA ALA A 159 74.04 -54.16 45.54
C ALA A 159 72.52 -54.23 45.77
N VAL A 160 72.04 -55.19 46.57
CA VAL A 160 70.62 -55.31 46.95
C VAL A 160 70.18 -54.11 47.79
N LYS A 161 71.01 -53.65 48.72
CA LYS A 161 70.74 -52.47 49.55
C LYS A 161 70.65 -51.18 48.71
N ALA A 162 71.54 -51.01 47.73
CA ALA A 162 71.49 -49.89 46.79
C ALA A 162 70.23 -49.94 45.92
N LEU A 163 69.89 -51.11 45.37
CA LEU A 163 68.67 -51.31 44.59
C LEU A 163 67.41 -51.01 45.42
N ALA A 164 67.34 -51.50 46.66
CA ALA A 164 66.25 -51.18 47.57
C ALA A 164 66.16 -49.65 47.82
N GLY A 165 67.28 -48.99 48.12
CA GLY A 165 67.31 -47.52 48.25
C GLY A 165 66.76 -46.78 47.02
N GLN A 166 67.08 -47.27 45.82
CA GLN A 166 66.56 -46.71 44.57
C GLN A 166 65.05 -46.95 44.41
N VAL A 167 64.56 -48.16 44.70
CA VAL A 167 63.12 -48.49 44.70
C VAL A 167 62.36 -47.61 45.71
N GLU A 168 62.90 -47.41 46.92
CA GLU A 168 62.31 -46.56 47.95
C GLU A 168 62.16 -45.11 47.46
N SER A 169 63.22 -44.56 46.84
CA SER A 169 63.21 -43.21 46.27
C SER A 169 62.21 -43.08 45.13
N SER A 170 62.15 -44.05 44.22
CA SER A 170 61.21 -44.07 43.11
C SER A 170 59.76 -44.16 43.58
N SER A 171 59.46 -45.02 44.55
CA SER A 171 58.11 -45.14 45.12
C SER A 171 57.67 -43.86 45.83
N LYS A 172 58.56 -43.18 46.57
CA LYS A 172 58.26 -41.87 47.17
C LYS A 172 57.94 -40.82 46.10
N ALA A 173 58.69 -40.78 45.00
CA ALA A 173 58.40 -39.86 43.89
C ALA A 173 57.03 -40.14 43.25
N ILE A 174 56.64 -41.42 43.10
CA ILE A 174 55.31 -41.83 42.63
C ILE A 174 54.22 -41.32 43.58
N VAL A 175 54.37 -41.52 44.90
CA VAL A 175 53.41 -41.03 45.90
C VAL A 175 53.24 -39.51 45.81
N THR A 176 54.32 -38.75 45.68
CA THR A 176 54.25 -37.28 45.52
C THR A 176 53.53 -36.90 44.21
N ALA A 177 53.82 -37.58 43.10
CA ALA A 177 53.15 -37.32 41.83
C ALA A 177 51.64 -37.62 41.89
N ILE A 178 51.26 -38.72 42.54
CA ILE A 178 49.84 -39.09 42.74
C ILE A 178 49.13 -38.08 43.63
N ALA A 179 49.75 -37.64 44.73
CA ALA A 179 49.19 -36.60 45.59
C ALA A 179 48.93 -35.30 44.81
N SER A 180 49.83 -34.92 43.91
CA SER A 180 49.63 -33.77 43.03
C SER A 180 48.48 -33.99 42.02
N LEU A 181 48.33 -35.19 41.47
CA LEU A 181 47.24 -35.53 40.56
C LEU A 181 45.89 -35.54 41.28
N GLN A 182 45.83 -36.11 42.49
CA GLN A 182 44.65 -36.14 43.33
C GLN A 182 44.14 -34.72 43.61
N ASN A 183 45.02 -33.80 44.01
CA ASN A 183 44.65 -32.40 44.24
C ASN A 183 44.09 -31.72 42.96
N ARG A 184 44.65 -32.02 41.78
CA ARG A 184 44.12 -31.52 40.51
C ARG A 184 42.74 -32.09 40.20
N ILE A 185 42.53 -33.38 40.45
CA ILE A 185 41.23 -34.05 40.27
C ILE A 185 40.19 -33.52 41.25
N ASP A 186 40.55 -33.30 42.51
CA ASP A 186 39.63 -32.78 43.53
C ASP A 186 39.15 -31.37 43.15
N ARG A 187 40.06 -30.49 42.68
CA ARG A 187 39.69 -29.16 42.17
C ARG A 187 38.78 -29.23 40.96
N PHE A 188 39.09 -30.11 40.00
CA PHE A 188 38.25 -30.28 38.81
C PHE A 188 36.88 -30.89 39.16
N SER A 189 36.84 -31.78 40.15
CA SER A 189 35.61 -32.36 40.68
C SER A 189 34.71 -31.28 41.32
N VAL A 190 35.29 -30.33 42.07
CA VAL A 190 34.56 -29.17 42.61
C VAL A 190 33.92 -28.31 41.50
N GLU A 191 34.61 -28.14 40.37
CA GLU A 191 34.08 -27.38 39.23
C GLU A 191 32.95 -28.12 38.47
N LEU A 192 32.93 -29.45 38.54
CA LEU A 192 31.94 -30.29 37.86
C LEU A 192 30.75 -30.70 38.73
N THR A 193 30.95 -30.85 40.04
CA THR A 193 29.93 -31.39 40.94
C THR A 193 29.28 -30.32 41.81
N GLU A 194 28.03 -30.58 42.22
CA GLU A 194 27.34 -29.75 43.19
C GLU A 194 27.96 -29.96 44.58
N GLN A 195 28.55 -28.90 45.13
CA GLN A 195 29.03 -28.90 46.51
C GLN A 195 28.07 -28.14 47.42
N ALA A 196 27.65 -28.80 48.51
CA ALA A 196 26.85 -28.20 49.59
C ALA A 196 25.57 -27.47 49.11
N GLY A 197 24.88 -28.02 48.10
CA GLY A 197 23.62 -27.49 47.58
C GLY A 197 23.76 -26.24 46.70
N LYS A 198 24.99 -25.87 46.28
CA LYS A 198 25.21 -24.83 45.26
C LYS A 198 25.59 -25.48 43.93
N PRO A 199 24.88 -25.17 42.83
CA PRO A 199 25.27 -25.65 41.51
C PRO A 199 26.69 -25.18 41.18
N SER A 200 27.49 -26.05 40.56
CA SER A 200 28.77 -25.61 40.01
C SER A 200 28.55 -24.49 38.98
N GLN A 201 29.56 -23.67 38.70
CA GLN A 201 29.42 -22.59 37.72
C GLN A 201 28.94 -23.11 36.35
N ILE A 202 29.37 -24.32 35.98
CA ILE A 202 28.96 -25.00 34.75
C ILE A 202 27.48 -25.35 34.80
N HIS A 203 27.02 -25.99 35.89
CA HIS A 203 25.61 -26.34 36.06
C HIS A 203 24.69 -25.11 36.13
N ALA A 204 25.14 -24.04 36.79
CA ALA A 204 24.44 -22.77 36.85
C ALA A 204 24.29 -22.15 35.45
N ALA A 205 25.36 -22.13 34.65
CA ALA A 205 25.32 -21.64 33.28
C ALA A 205 24.36 -22.45 32.39
N PHE A 206 24.35 -23.78 32.49
CA PHE A 206 23.36 -24.59 31.76
C PHE A 206 21.93 -24.32 32.19
N HIS A 207 21.69 -24.11 33.47
CA HIS A 207 20.37 -23.78 33.96
C HIS A 207 19.89 -22.41 33.45
N GLU A 208 20.78 -21.42 33.39
CA GLU A 208 20.48 -20.11 32.82
C GLU A 208 20.13 -20.21 31.32
N VAL A 209 20.92 -20.93 30.53
CA VAL A 209 20.63 -21.16 29.10
C VAL A 209 19.31 -21.92 28.92
N GLU A 210 19.01 -22.90 29.78
CA GLU A 210 17.74 -23.62 29.75
C GLU A 210 16.54 -22.69 30.02
N GLN A 211 16.66 -21.80 31.01
CA GLN A 211 15.65 -20.79 31.28
C GLN A 211 15.49 -19.82 30.10
N ASP A 212 16.58 -19.38 29.48
CA ASP A 212 16.55 -18.54 28.28
C ASP A 212 15.81 -19.20 27.13
N VAL A 213 16.14 -20.46 26.84
CA VAL A 213 15.48 -21.27 25.80
C VAL A 213 13.99 -21.40 26.09
N GLN A 214 13.60 -21.65 27.35
CA GLN A 214 12.18 -21.71 27.73
C GLN A 214 11.47 -20.37 27.55
N ARG A 215 12.10 -19.25 27.92
CA ARG A 215 11.56 -17.90 27.72
C ARG A 215 11.35 -17.59 26.23
N ILE A 216 12.32 -17.94 25.39
CA ILE A 216 12.21 -17.76 23.93
C ILE A 216 11.08 -18.61 23.37
N ALA A 217 10.94 -19.87 23.81
CA ALA A 217 9.86 -20.75 23.37
C ALA A 217 8.48 -20.20 23.73
N ALA A 218 8.31 -19.72 24.96
CA ALA A 218 7.07 -19.09 25.41
C ALA A 218 6.76 -17.82 24.59
N SER A 219 7.75 -16.95 24.37
CA SER A 219 7.59 -15.74 23.57
C SER A 219 7.23 -16.04 22.11
N ALA A 220 7.80 -17.09 21.52
CA ALA A 220 7.46 -17.53 20.17
C ALA A 220 6.03 -18.08 20.08
N ALA A 221 5.57 -18.82 21.10
CA ALA A 221 4.19 -19.30 21.18
C ALA A 221 3.19 -18.15 21.31
N ASP A 222 3.44 -17.19 22.20
CA ASP A 222 2.60 -15.99 22.36
C ASP A 222 2.54 -15.17 21.07
N SER A 223 3.69 -14.99 20.41
CA SER A 223 3.77 -14.32 19.11
C SER A 223 2.94 -15.06 18.05
N GLY A 224 2.99 -16.39 18.03
CA GLY A 224 2.17 -17.24 17.16
C GLY A 224 0.66 -17.07 17.39
N GLN A 225 0.22 -16.91 18.64
CA GLN A 225 -1.18 -16.63 18.96
C GLN A 225 -1.60 -15.22 18.50
N GLN A 226 -0.78 -14.20 18.78
CA GLN A 226 -1.05 -12.82 18.34
C GLN A 226 -1.15 -12.73 16.81
N MET A 227 -0.29 -13.48 16.13
CA MET A 227 -0.32 -13.64 14.68
C MET A 227 -1.63 -14.22 14.16
N GLY A 228 -2.18 -15.24 14.82
CA GLY A 228 -3.50 -15.79 14.47
C GLY A 228 -4.59 -14.73 14.53
N LEU A 229 -4.63 -13.95 15.61
CA LEU A 229 -5.57 -12.83 15.78
C LEU A 229 -5.37 -11.73 14.73
N LEU A 230 -4.13 -11.39 14.40
CA LEU A 230 -3.83 -10.42 13.34
C LEU A 230 -4.29 -10.90 11.97
N ASN A 231 -4.13 -12.20 11.68
CA ASN A 231 -4.61 -12.79 10.44
C ASN A 231 -6.14 -12.75 10.34
N GLU A 232 -6.87 -13.06 11.42
CA GLU A 232 -8.33 -12.94 11.47
C GLU A 232 -8.78 -11.49 11.20
N ARG A 233 -8.15 -10.50 11.87
CA ARG A 233 -8.45 -9.07 11.63
C ARG A 233 -8.11 -8.63 10.22
N ALA A 234 -7.02 -9.11 9.64
CA ALA A 234 -6.65 -8.79 8.26
C ALA A 234 -7.71 -9.31 7.27
N GLN A 235 -8.24 -10.51 7.49
CA GLN A 235 -9.32 -11.07 6.68
C GLN A 235 -10.64 -10.30 6.84
N GLU A 236 -10.95 -9.81 8.04
CA GLU A 236 -12.11 -8.93 8.26
C GLU A 236 -11.98 -7.62 7.49
N LEU A 237 -10.82 -6.95 7.60
CA LEU A 237 -10.55 -5.72 6.86
C LEU A 237 -10.58 -5.93 5.34
N GLU A 238 -10.10 -7.06 4.84
CA GLU A 238 -10.21 -7.41 3.41
C GLU A 238 -11.67 -7.49 2.97
N ARG A 239 -12.55 -8.11 3.77
CA ARG A 239 -14.00 -8.14 3.49
C ARG A 239 -14.63 -6.75 3.52
N GLU A 240 -14.24 -5.91 4.47
CA GLU A 240 -14.71 -4.51 4.55
C GLU A 240 -14.30 -3.70 3.32
N VAL A 241 -13.05 -3.87 2.84
CA VAL A 241 -12.57 -3.23 1.60
C VAL A 241 -13.39 -3.68 0.39
N LEU A 242 -13.70 -4.98 0.28
CA LEU A 242 -14.55 -5.51 -0.80
C LEU A 242 -15.97 -4.97 -0.72
N GLN A 243 -16.56 -4.89 0.48
CA GLN A 243 -17.88 -4.28 0.70
C GLN A 243 -17.88 -2.78 0.36
N ALA A 244 -16.86 -2.04 0.77
CA ALA A 244 -16.71 -0.63 0.43
C ALA A 244 -16.61 -0.42 -1.09
N SER A 245 -15.83 -1.26 -1.77
CA SER A 245 -15.72 -1.24 -3.24
C SER A 245 -17.07 -1.52 -3.91
N HIS A 246 -17.85 -2.47 -3.38
CA HIS A 246 -19.20 -2.74 -3.89
C HIS A 246 -20.16 -1.57 -3.64
N GLY A 247 -20.17 -1.02 -2.42
CA GLY A 247 -21.00 0.14 -2.05
C GLY A 247 -20.68 1.37 -2.90
N LEU A 248 -19.40 1.61 -3.21
CA LEU A 248 -18.97 2.66 -4.13
C LEU A 248 -19.54 2.46 -5.53
N LYS A 249 -19.52 1.24 -6.06
CA LYS A 249 -20.11 0.94 -7.37
C LYS A 249 -21.61 1.28 -7.40
N VAL A 250 -22.36 0.86 -6.37
CA VAL A 250 -23.79 1.19 -6.24
C VAL A 250 -24.01 2.71 -6.16
N ALA A 251 -23.16 3.42 -5.41
CA ALA A 251 -23.24 4.87 -5.31
C ALA A 251 -22.92 5.59 -6.64
N PHE A 252 -21.94 5.09 -7.40
CA PHE A 252 -21.65 5.59 -8.75
C PHE A 252 -22.83 5.41 -9.69
N ASP A 253 -23.44 4.22 -9.71
CA ASP A 253 -24.62 3.93 -10.53
C ASP A 253 -25.81 4.83 -10.14
N GLY A 254 -25.96 5.12 -8.85
CA GLY A 254 -26.94 6.07 -8.32
C GLY A 254 -26.70 7.51 -8.79
N SER A 255 -25.46 8.00 -8.65
CA SER A 255 -25.05 9.33 -9.11
C SER A 255 -25.25 9.49 -10.64
N ASP A 256 -24.91 8.46 -11.42
CA ASP A 256 -25.10 8.45 -12.86
C ASP A 256 -26.59 8.54 -13.25
N ARG A 257 -27.47 7.86 -12.48
CA ARG A 257 -28.93 7.95 -12.63
C ARG A 257 -29.45 9.36 -12.33
N PHE A 258 -28.99 10.00 -11.26
CA PHE A 258 -29.38 11.37 -10.93
C PHE A 258 -28.94 12.39 -11.99
N LEU A 259 -27.72 12.25 -12.50
CA LEU A 259 -27.22 13.11 -13.57
C LEU A 259 -28.05 12.95 -14.85
N ARG A 260 -28.34 11.71 -15.27
CA ARG A 260 -29.21 11.46 -16.44
C ARG A 260 -30.61 12.01 -16.26
N MET A 261 -31.22 11.80 -15.09
CA MET A 261 -32.55 12.34 -14.80
C MET A 261 -32.54 13.88 -14.80
N SER A 262 -31.46 14.51 -14.32
CA SER A 262 -31.29 15.96 -14.40
C SER A 262 -31.21 16.44 -15.86
N GLU A 263 -30.42 15.76 -16.68
CA GLU A 263 -30.29 16.04 -18.13
C GLU A 263 -31.64 15.90 -18.87
N GLU A 264 -32.37 14.80 -18.63
CA GLU A 264 -33.69 14.53 -19.24
C GLU A 264 -34.74 15.57 -18.84
N LEU A 265 -34.80 15.95 -17.56
CA LEU A 265 -35.78 16.93 -17.10
C LEU A 265 -35.46 18.35 -17.62
N VAL A 266 -34.19 18.71 -17.77
CA VAL A 266 -33.82 19.97 -18.43
C VAL A 266 -34.29 19.98 -19.88
N GLU A 267 -34.12 18.87 -20.59
CA GLU A 267 -34.58 18.72 -21.97
C GLU A 267 -36.09 18.94 -22.08
N GLN A 268 -36.89 18.26 -21.25
CA GLN A 268 -38.34 18.43 -21.21
C GLN A 268 -38.76 19.87 -20.90
N ILE A 269 -38.03 20.57 -20.01
CA ILE A 269 -38.29 21.98 -19.70
C ILE A 269 -38.00 22.86 -20.91
N ALA A 270 -36.91 22.62 -21.64
CA ALA A 270 -36.61 23.38 -22.84
C ALA A 270 -37.66 23.15 -23.95
N GLU A 271 -38.14 21.91 -24.11
CA GLU A 271 -39.21 21.56 -25.05
C GLU A 271 -40.55 22.20 -24.69
N SER A 272 -40.81 22.46 -23.40
CA SER A 272 -42.02 23.16 -22.95
C SER A 272 -42.10 24.63 -23.40
N GLY A 273 -41.02 25.18 -23.96
CA GLY A 273 -40.96 26.56 -24.44
C GLY A 273 -40.87 27.62 -23.33
N VAL A 274 -40.70 27.21 -22.06
CA VAL A 274 -40.56 28.13 -20.94
C VAL A 274 -39.14 28.70 -20.88
N GLU A 275 -39.05 30.03 -20.85
CA GLU A 275 -37.80 30.75 -20.58
C GLU A 275 -37.30 30.43 -19.16
N VAL A 276 -36.19 29.68 -19.08
CA VAL A 276 -35.44 29.39 -17.86
C VAL A 276 -34.01 29.91 -17.96
N ASP A 277 -33.34 30.09 -16.83
CA ASP A 277 -32.05 30.79 -16.72
C ASP A 277 -30.94 30.23 -17.64
N ASP A 278 -30.99 28.94 -17.96
CA ASP A 278 -30.00 28.26 -18.81
C ASP A 278 -30.29 28.39 -20.33
N MET A 279 -31.51 28.80 -20.73
CA MET A 279 -31.92 28.87 -22.15
C MET A 279 -31.09 29.82 -23.02
N PRO A 280 -30.67 31.02 -22.54
CA PRO A 280 -29.78 31.87 -23.32
C PRO A 280 -28.47 31.17 -23.70
N PHE A 281 -27.91 30.35 -22.80
CA PHE A 281 -26.67 29.61 -23.04
C PHE A 281 -26.87 28.42 -23.96
N ILE A 282 -28.01 27.72 -23.85
CA ILE A 282 -28.40 26.65 -24.79
C ILE A 282 -28.51 27.21 -26.21
N ARG A 283 -29.23 28.33 -26.39
CA ARG A 283 -29.35 28.99 -27.69
C ARG A 283 -28.01 29.49 -28.23
N ALA A 284 -27.15 30.03 -27.35
CA ALA A 284 -25.80 30.44 -27.74
C ALA A 284 -24.95 29.26 -28.22
N ALA A 285 -25.06 28.09 -27.58
CA ALA A 285 -24.38 26.87 -28.02
C ALA A 285 -24.89 26.37 -29.37
N GLN A 286 -26.22 26.38 -29.57
CA GLN A 286 -26.86 26.02 -30.84
C GLN A 286 -26.45 26.96 -31.98
N GLN A 287 -26.45 28.27 -31.73
CA GLN A 287 -26.00 29.25 -32.73
C GLN A 287 -24.52 29.05 -33.07
N ALA A 288 -23.66 28.84 -32.07
CA ALA A 288 -22.24 28.57 -32.31
C ALA A 288 -22.03 27.26 -33.11
N ALA A 289 -22.85 26.24 -32.90
CA ALA A 289 -22.81 25.01 -33.69
C ALA A 289 -23.25 25.21 -35.14
N GLN A 290 -24.28 26.03 -35.36
CA GLN A 290 -24.72 26.43 -36.70
C GLN A 290 -23.63 27.23 -37.43
N ASP A 291 -23.04 28.22 -36.76
CA ASP A 291 -21.97 29.05 -37.32
C ASP A 291 -20.74 28.20 -37.68
N ILE A 292 -20.32 27.28 -36.80
CA ILE A 292 -19.20 26.36 -37.09
C ILE A 292 -19.56 25.39 -38.22
N THR A 293 -20.79 24.87 -38.26
CA THR A 293 -21.25 24.00 -39.35
C THR A 293 -21.14 24.73 -40.69
N ALA A 294 -21.63 25.97 -40.77
CA ALA A 294 -21.56 26.76 -42.00
C ALA A 294 -20.11 27.00 -42.46
N LEU A 295 -19.20 27.33 -41.53
CA LEU A 295 -17.77 27.52 -41.82
C LEU A 295 -17.11 26.24 -42.37
N LEU A 296 -17.45 25.08 -41.80
CA LEU A 296 -16.91 23.80 -42.26
C LEU A 296 -17.50 23.37 -43.60
N GLU A 297 -18.80 23.62 -43.84
CA GLU A 297 -19.43 23.35 -45.13
C GLU A 297 -18.87 24.25 -46.23
N GLU A 298 -18.67 25.53 -45.97
CA GLU A 298 -18.02 26.46 -46.91
C GLU A 298 -16.58 26.04 -47.23
N ALA A 299 -15.83 25.58 -46.22
CA ALA A 299 -14.46 25.09 -46.41
C ALA A 299 -14.41 23.84 -47.32
N LEU A 300 -15.39 22.94 -47.22
CA LEU A 300 -15.52 21.80 -48.12
C LEU A 300 -15.93 22.24 -49.54
N GLN A 301 -16.93 23.12 -49.65
CA GLN A 301 -17.44 23.60 -50.95
C GLN A 301 -16.38 24.39 -51.73
N SER A 302 -15.55 25.16 -51.04
CA SER A 302 -14.46 25.95 -51.62
C SER A 302 -13.15 25.16 -51.81
N GLY A 303 -13.11 23.88 -51.44
CA GLY A 303 -11.94 23.01 -51.62
C GLY A 303 -10.76 23.33 -50.69
N GLN A 304 -11.00 24.04 -49.57
CA GLN A 304 -9.96 24.34 -48.57
C GLN A 304 -9.54 23.10 -47.76
N ILE A 305 -10.41 22.09 -47.68
CA ILE A 305 -10.13 20.80 -47.07
C ILE A 305 -10.91 19.71 -47.79
N SER A 306 -10.40 18.47 -47.80
CA SER A 306 -11.17 17.32 -48.28
C SER A 306 -12.07 16.75 -47.19
N THR A 307 -13.14 16.06 -47.57
CA THR A 307 -13.99 15.33 -46.62
C THR A 307 -13.19 14.27 -45.84
N ALA A 308 -12.17 13.66 -46.44
CA ALA A 308 -11.33 12.69 -45.74
C ALA A 308 -10.51 13.35 -44.63
N ASP A 309 -9.94 14.53 -44.91
CA ASP A 309 -9.08 15.24 -43.97
C ASP A 309 -9.87 15.94 -42.85
N LEU A 310 -11.09 16.41 -43.14
CA LEU A 310 -11.95 17.02 -42.12
C LEU A 310 -12.43 16.00 -41.06
N PHE A 311 -12.59 14.75 -41.47
CA PHE A 311 -13.00 13.63 -40.62
C PHE A 311 -11.83 12.72 -40.25
N ASP A 312 -10.60 13.25 -40.27
CA ASP A 312 -9.39 12.51 -39.92
C ASP A 312 -9.32 12.19 -38.41
N GLU A 313 -9.38 10.91 -38.07
CA GLU A 313 -9.28 10.42 -36.69
C GLU A 313 -7.88 9.88 -36.36
N GLN A 314 -6.88 10.12 -37.23
CA GLN A 314 -5.49 9.76 -36.96
C GLN A 314 -4.84 10.82 -36.06
N TYR A 315 -5.10 10.74 -34.75
CA TYR A 315 -4.49 11.64 -33.74
C TYR A 315 -3.00 11.34 -33.59
N ARG A 316 -2.15 12.07 -34.32
CA ARG A 316 -0.69 11.88 -34.27
C ARG A 316 -0.10 12.54 -33.02
N PRO A 317 0.54 11.80 -32.10
CA PRO A 317 1.12 12.37 -30.90
C PRO A 317 2.13 13.49 -31.21
N MET A 318 2.18 14.50 -30.35
CA MET A 318 3.17 15.56 -30.38
C MET A 318 4.22 15.32 -29.28
N ASP A 319 5.47 15.13 -29.69
CA ASP A 319 6.57 14.83 -28.78
C ASP A 319 6.81 15.95 -27.75
N GLY A 320 7.21 15.54 -26.55
CA GLY A 320 7.54 16.47 -25.46
C GLY A 320 6.34 17.16 -24.80
N THR A 321 5.11 16.72 -25.09
CA THR A 321 3.89 17.30 -24.49
C THR A 321 3.39 16.51 -23.28
N ASN A 322 3.05 17.21 -22.21
CA ASN A 322 2.42 16.68 -21.00
C ASN A 322 1.50 17.74 -20.35
N PRO A 323 0.16 17.61 -20.39
CA PRO A 323 -0.60 16.47 -20.94
C PRO A 323 -0.42 16.26 -22.45
N ALA A 324 -0.60 15.03 -22.93
CA ALA A 324 -0.36 14.65 -24.32
C ALA A 324 -1.23 15.46 -25.30
N GLN A 325 -0.58 16.06 -26.31
CA GLN A 325 -1.24 16.71 -27.44
C GLN A 325 -1.08 15.88 -28.72
N HIS A 326 -2.02 16.06 -29.65
CA HIS A 326 -2.08 15.35 -30.91
C HIS A 326 -2.41 16.29 -32.06
N ALA A 327 -1.90 16.00 -33.25
CA ALA A 327 -2.25 16.71 -34.48
C ALA A 327 -3.13 15.83 -35.39
N THR A 328 -4.06 16.45 -36.08
CA THR A 328 -4.87 15.87 -37.17
C THR A 328 -4.78 16.76 -38.39
N ARG A 329 -5.22 16.26 -39.55
CA ARG A 329 -5.14 17.02 -40.82
C ARG A 329 -6.00 18.28 -40.85
N PHE A 330 -7.03 18.39 -40.00
CA PHE A 330 -7.90 19.57 -39.93
C PHE A 330 -7.44 20.64 -38.93
N CYS A 331 -6.33 20.45 -38.20
CA CYS A 331 -5.86 21.43 -37.21
C CYS A 331 -5.65 22.83 -37.81
N GLN A 332 -4.97 22.94 -38.96
CA GLN A 332 -4.71 24.25 -39.58
C GLN A 332 -6.00 24.98 -39.97
N LEU A 333 -6.99 24.24 -40.45
CA LEU A 333 -8.30 24.80 -40.81
C LEU A 333 -9.02 25.31 -39.56
N THR A 334 -9.11 24.47 -38.52
CA THR A 334 -9.81 24.80 -37.27
C THR A 334 -9.14 25.94 -36.50
N ASP A 335 -7.80 26.03 -36.52
CA ASP A 335 -7.04 27.13 -35.93
C ASP A 335 -7.39 28.49 -36.56
N ARG A 336 -7.75 28.51 -37.85
CA ARG A 336 -8.19 29.72 -38.56
C ARG A 336 -9.68 30.01 -38.34
N LEU A 337 -10.54 29.00 -38.45
CA LEU A 337 -11.99 29.20 -38.53
C LEU A 337 -12.65 29.28 -37.16
N PHE A 338 -12.35 28.35 -36.25
CA PHE A 338 -13.10 28.21 -35.00
C PHE A 338 -13.01 29.41 -34.06
N PRO A 339 -11.87 30.12 -33.92
CA PRO A 339 -11.78 31.29 -33.06
C PRO A 339 -12.78 32.40 -33.41
N THR A 340 -13.21 32.50 -34.68
CA THR A 340 -14.19 33.52 -35.10
C THR A 340 -15.55 33.34 -34.42
N VAL A 341 -15.92 32.11 -34.11
CA VAL A 341 -17.16 31.76 -33.39
C VAL A 341 -16.89 31.63 -31.88
N GLN A 342 -15.83 30.91 -31.50
CA GLN A 342 -15.53 30.60 -30.11
C GLN A 342 -15.28 31.85 -29.25
N GLU A 343 -14.56 32.86 -29.79
CA GLU A 343 -14.28 34.10 -29.06
C GLU A 343 -15.50 35.01 -28.99
N LYS A 344 -16.35 35.03 -30.03
CA LYS A 344 -17.63 35.75 -30.03
C LYS A 344 -18.58 35.17 -29.00
N ALA A 345 -18.68 33.84 -28.92
CA ALA A 345 -19.48 33.16 -27.91
C ALA A 345 -18.98 33.45 -26.49
N LEU A 346 -17.67 33.52 -26.28
CA LEU A 346 -17.09 33.87 -24.98
C LEU A 346 -17.48 35.29 -24.52
N ALA A 347 -17.62 36.23 -25.44
CA ALA A 347 -18.01 37.61 -25.15
C ALA A 347 -19.52 37.79 -24.87
N PHE A 348 -20.35 36.75 -25.06
CA PHE A 348 -21.79 36.83 -24.86
C PHE A 348 -22.19 37.05 -23.39
N SER A 349 -21.42 36.52 -22.44
CA SER A 349 -21.70 36.66 -21.00
C SER A 349 -20.45 36.37 -20.16
N ASP A 350 -20.26 37.14 -19.09
CA ASP A 350 -19.19 36.91 -18.11
C ASP A 350 -19.29 35.57 -17.38
N LYS A 351 -20.46 34.91 -17.44
CA LYS A 351 -20.63 33.54 -16.93
C LYS A 351 -19.93 32.50 -17.80
N ILE A 352 -19.71 32.77 -19.09
CA ILE A 352 -19.13 31.80 -20.03
C ILE A 352 -17.64 31.64 -19.74
N VAL A 353 -17.25 30.40 -19.44
CA VAL A 353 -15.87 30.04 -19.14
C VAL A 353 -15.12 29.67 -20.41
N PHE A 354 -15.79 28.95 -21.32
CA PHE A 354 -15.26 28.61 -22.64
C PHE A 354 -16.37 28.26 -23.65
N CYS A 355 -16.03 28.37 -24.92
CA CYS A 355 -16.75 27.80 -26.05
C CYS A 355 -15.75 27.06 -26.94
N ILE A 356 -16.00 25.79 -27.21
CA ILE A 356 -15.12 24.91 -28.00
C ILE A 356 -15.94 24.08 -28.98
N ALA A 357 -15.27 23.50 -29.96
CA ALA A 357 -15.80 22.40 -30.74
C ALA A 357 -14.90 21.18 -30.54
N ALA A 358 -15.53 20.04 -30.27
CA ALA A 358 -14.85 18.75 -30.15
C ALA A 358 -15.39 17.82 -31.24
N ASP A 359 -14.52 17.03 -31.85
CA ASP A 359 -14.98 15.96 -32.74
C ASP A 359 -15.68 14.83 -31.96
N ARG A 360 -16.24 13.84 -32.65
CA ARG A 360 -16.97 12.71 -32.05
C ARG A 360 -16.20 11.86 -31.03
N ASN A 361 -14.88 12.02 -30.97
CA ASN A 361 -13.99 11.30 -30.05
C ASN A 361 -13.52 12.19 -28.89
N GLY A 362 -14.08 13.40 -28.77
CA GLY A 362 -13.74 14.35 -27.72
C GLY A 362 -12.43 15.10 -27.99
N TYR A 363 -11.92 15.07 -29.22
CA TYR A 363 -10.70 15.79 -29.57
C TYR A 363 -11.01 17.27 -29.85
N ILE A 364 -10.32 18.14 -29.13
CA ILE A 364 -10.41 19.60 -29.29
C ILE A 364 -9.18 20.04 -30.08
N ALA A 365 -9.29 20.21 -31.40
CA ALA A 365 -8.18 20.72 -32.20
C ALA A 365 -7.79 22.15 -31.79
N THR A 366 -8.79 23.01 -31.66
CA THR A 366 -8.63 24.44 -31.36
C THR A 366 -9.59 24.83 -30.24
N HIS A 367 -9.05 25.54 -29.25
CA HIS A 367 -9.79 26.05 -28.10
C HIS A 367 -9.84 27.60 -28.17
N ASN A 368 -10.63 28.23 -27.31
CA ASN A 368 -10.47 29.67 -27.03
C ASN A 368 -9.01 30.06 -26.80
N ARG A 369 -8.62 31.24 -27.27
CA ARG A 369 -7.23 31.74 -27.28
C ARG A 369 -6.55 31.67 -25.92
N LYS A 370 -7.27 31.98 -24.85
CA LYS A 370 -6.76 31.93 -23.47
C LYS A 370 -6.30 30.54 -23.02
N TYR A 371 -6.75 29.47 -23.67
CA TYR A 371 -6.38 28.08 -23.39
C TYR A 371 -5.56 27.40 -24.51
N CYS A 372 -5.09 28.19 -25.48
CA CYS A 372 -4.20 27.75 -26.56
C CYS A 372 -2.74 28.15 -26.30
N GLN A 373 -2.33 28.20 -25.02
CA GLN A 373 -0.97 28.59 -24.69
C GLN A 373 0.01 27.44 -24.98
N PRO A 374 1.24 27.71 -25.45
CA PRO A 374 2.27 26.70 -25.59
C PRO A 374 2.58 26.02 -24.25
N GLN A 375 2.81 24.72 -24.25
CA GLN A 375 3.16 24.00 -23.03
C GLN A 375 4.52 24.47 -22.48
N ARG A 376 4.61 24.53 -21.15
CA ARG A 376 5.83 24.76 -20.38
C ARG A 376 6.47 23.41 -20.02
N PRO A 377 7.75 23.19 -20.32
CA PRO A 377 8.43 21.95 -19.96
C PRO A 377 8.36 21.69 -18.45
N GLY A 378 7.92 20.49 -18.06
CA GLY A 378 7.84 20.05 -16.65
C GLY A 378 6.69 20.62 -15.82
N ASP A 379 5.96 21.64 -16.29
CA ASP A 379 4.87 22.28 -15.53
C ASP A 379 3.50 21.73 -15.92
N THR A 380 3.22 20.51 -15.46
CA THR A 380 1.99 19.77 -15.81
C THR A 380 0.72 20.45 -15.31
N VAL A 381 0.77 21.13 -14.15
CA VAL A 381 -0.37 21.84 -13.57
C VAL A 381 -0.73 23.04 -14.42
N TRP A 382 0.25 23.86 -14.81
CA TRP A 382 -0.01 25.00 -15.68
C TRP A 382 -0.45 24.52 -17.08
N ASN A 383 0.17 23.48 -17.64
CA ASN A 383 -0.19 22.92 -18.95
C ASN A 383 -1.63 22.41 -18.95
N ALA A 384 -2.05 21.70 -17.89
CA ALA A 384 -3.40 21.19 -17.74
C ALA A 384 -4.44 22.33 -17.75
N ALA A 385 -4.15 23.46 -17.10
CA ALA A 385 -5.06 24.61 -17.03
C ALA A 385 -5.07 25.49 -18.30
N ASN A 386 -3.90 25.69 -18.96
CA ASN A 386 -3.71 26.74 -19.97
C ASN A 386 -3.42 26.25 -21.39
N SER A 387 -3.05 24.97 -21.58
CA SER A 387 -2.81 24.35 -22.89
C SER A 387 -3.81 23.22 -23.13
N ARG A 388 -5.07 23.59 -23.42
CA ARG A 388 -6.20 22.64 -23.53
C ARG A 388 -6.61 22.26 -24.95
N TYR A 389 -6.03 22.92 -25.95
CA TYR A 389 -6.14 22.54 -27.36
C TYR A 389 -5.27 21.34 -27.72
N ARG A 390 -5.55 20.72 -28.87
CA ARG A 390 -4.92 19.50 -29.40
C ARG A 390 -5.00 18.31 -28.45
N ARG A 391 -5.99 18.26 -27.58
CA ARG A 391 -6.15 17.24 -26.53
C ARG A 391 -7.44 16.48 -26.71
N ILE A 392 -7.43 15.24 -26.26
CA ILE A 392 -8.61 14.38 -26.23
C ILE A 392 -9.19 14.43 -24.82
N PHE A 393 -10.48 14.77 -24.73
CA PHE A 393 -11.27 14.75 -23.51
C PHE A 393 -12.35 13.68 -23.66
N ASN A 394 -11.97 12.44 -23.37
CA ASN A 394 -12.79 11.24 -23.53
C ASN A 394 -13.44 10.79 -22.21
N ASP A 395 -13.57 11.69 -21.25
CA ASP A 395 -14.38 11.47 -20.05
C ASP A 395 -15.88 11.40 -20.41
N ARG A 396 -16.72 10.95 -19.47
CA ARG A 396 -18.16 10.80 -19.69
C ARG A 396 -18.78 12.07 -20.27
N THR A 397 -18.51 13.24 -19.67
CA THR A 397 -19.10 14.51 -20.10
C THR A 397 -18.57 14.91 -21.48
N GLY A 398 -17.25 14.81 -21.69
CA GLY A 398 -16.63 15.11 -22.97
C GLY A 398 -17.22 14.31 -24.13
N LEU A 399 -17.37 13.00 -23.96
CA LEU A 399 -17.95 12.12 -24.99
C LEU A 399 -19.46 12.30 -25.16
N ALA A 400 -20.20 12.54 -24.07
CA ALA A 400 -21.64 12.77 -24.15
C ALA A 400 -21.96 13.99 -25.02
N SER A 401 -21.25 15.10 -24.81
CA SER A 401 -21.40 16.30 -25.63
C SER A 401 -20.88 16.12 -27.06
N ALA A 402 -19.71 15.50 -27.22
CA ALA A 402 -19.09 15.28 -28.54
C ALA A 402 -19.92 14.36 -29.46
N ARG A 403 -20.69 13.43 -28.89
CA ARG A 403 -21.50 12.45 -29.62
C ARG A 403 -22.99 12.77 -29.60
N ASN A 404 -23.38 13.90 -29.00
CA ASN A 404 -24.77 14.30 -28.94
C ASN A 404 -25.27 14.64 -30.35
N THR A 405 -26.34 13.98 -30.78
CA THR A 405 -27.02 14.25 -32.06
C THR A 405 -28.37 14.95 -31.88
N ARG A 406 -28.80 15.17 -30.63
CA ARG A 406 -30.03 15.90 -30.28
C ARG A 406 -29.80 17.41 -30.41
N PRO A 407 -30.86 18.25 -30.47
CA PRO A 407 -30.72 19.70 -30.68
C PRO A 407 -29.82 20.40 -29.67
N PHE A 408 -29.78 19.91 -28.43
CA PHE A 408 -28.81 20.30 -27.44
C PHE A 408 -28.65 19.22 -26.35
N LEU A 409 -27.69 19.41 -25.45
CA LEU A 409 -27.56 18.65 -24.20
C LEU A 409 -27.01 19.61 -23.15
N LEU A 410 -27.70 19.75 -22.01
CA LEU A 410 -27.23 20.53 -20.86
C LEU A 410 -26.77 19.59 -19.75
N GLN A 411 -25.53 19.74 -19.31
CA GLN A 411 -24.94 18.90 -18.27
C GLN A 411 -24.29 19.75 -17.18
N THR A 412 -24.18 19.18 -15.98
CA THR A 412 -23.31 19.69 -14.93
C THR A 412 -22.11 18.75 -14.80
N TYR A 413 -20.91 19.31 -14.73
CA TYR A 413 -19.70 18.50 -14.53
C TYR A 413 -18.59 19.25 -13.79
N ARG A 414 -17.65 18.46 -13.25
CA ARG A 414 -16.44 18.95 -12.60
C ARG A 414 -15.31 19.05 -13.64
N ARG A 415 -14.87 20.26 -13.95
CA ARG A 415 -13.71 20.51 -14.80
C ARG A 415 -12.42 20.38 -14.00
N ASP A 416 -11.55 19.46 -14.42
CA ASP A 416 -10.20 19.34 -13.88
C ASP A 416 -9.32 20.53 -14.31
N MET A 417 -8.75 21.23 -13.33
CA MET A 417 -7.84 22.37 -13.50
C MET A 417 -6.37 21.99 -13.31
N GLY A 418 -6.05 20.72 -13.05
CA GLY A 418 -4.73 20.24 -12.68
C GLY A 418 -4.47 20.30 -11.17
N GLY A 419 -3.56 19.47 -10.68
CA GLY A 419 -3.15 19.44 -9.27
C GLY A 419 -4.28 19.05 -8.31
N GLY A 420 -5.28 18.29 -8.77
CA GLY A 420 -6.44 17.89 -7.95
C GLY A 420 -7.46 18.99 -7.72
N ARG A 421 -7.34 20.14 -8.38
CA ARG A 421 -8.32 21.23 -8.30
C ARG A 421 -9.40 21.03 -9.34
N PHE A 422 -10.66 21.08 -8.90
CA PHE A 422 -11.83 20.99 -9.78
C PHE A 422 -12.70 22.24 -9.65
N VAL A 423 -13.33 22.62 -10.75
CA VAL A 423 -14.33 23.69 -10.78
C VAL A 423 -15.62 23.12 -11.34
N LEU A 424 -16.74 23.37 -10.66
CA LEU A 424 -18.04 22.92 -11.11
C LEU A 424 -18.59 23.89 -12.17
N LEU A 425 -19.03 23.35 -13.31
CA LEU A 425 -19.56 24.13 -14.43
C LEU A 425 -20.85 23.49 -14.94
N LYS A 426 -21.69 24.31 -15.56
CA LYS A 426 -22.71 23.86 -16.52
C LYS A 426 -22.12 23.88 -17.92
N GLU A 427 -22.59 22.99 -18.77
CA GLU A 427 -22.20 22.92 -20.18
C GLU A 427 -23.42 22.68 -21.05
N ALA A 428 -23.69 23.60 -21.97
CA ALA A 428 -24.63 23.40 -23.06
C ALA A 428 -23.86 22.96 -24.31
N SER A 429 -24.28 21.87 -24.94
CA SER A 429 -23.69 21.36 -26.16
C SER A 429 -24.71 21.25 -27.29
N ALA A 430 -24.26 21.37 -28.53
CA ALA A 430 -25.09 21.24 -29.72
C ALA A 430 -24.30 20.55 -30.86
N PRO A 431 -24.95 19.71 -31.68
CA PRO A 431 -24.30 18.91 -32.72
C PRO A 431 -23.77 19.77 -33.86
N ILE A 432 -22.61 19.39 -34.37
CA ILE A 432 -22.05 19.86 -35.64
C ILE A 432 -22.23 18.71 -36.64
N THR A 433 -22.95 18.98 -37.73
CA THR A 433 -23.18 18.02 -38.82
C THR A 433 -22.75 18.67 -40.12
N VAL A 434 -21.76 18.08 -40.79
CA VAL A 434 -21.18 18.63 -42.01
C VAL A 434 -21.39 17.62 -43.14
N ALA A 435 -21.93 18.06 -44.27
CA ALA A 435 -22.22 17.18 -45.41
C ALA A 435 -23.05 15.93 -45.02
N GLY A 436 -24.05 16.13 -44.16
CA GLY A 436 -24.93 15.07 -43.66
C GLY A 436 -24.28 14.08 -42.67
N ARG A 437 -23.02 14.30 -42.26
CA ARG A 437 -22.29 13.44 -41.33
C ARG A 437 -22.02 14.18 -40.02
N HIS A 438 -22.31 13.54 -38.90
CA HIS A 438 -21.98 14.09 -37.58
C HIS A 438 -20.45 14.21 -37.45
N TRP A 439 -19.96 15.43 -37.25
CA TRP A 439 -18.53 15.71 -37.06
C TRP A 439 -18.16 15.66 -35.57
N GLY A 440 -19.01 16.23 -34.74
CA GLY A 440 -18.84 16.31 -33.30
C GLY A 440 -19.83 17.31 -32.70
N GLY A 441 -19.44 18.04 -31.66
CA GLY A 441 -20.32 19.01 -31.01
C GLY A 441 -19.61 20.27 -30.54
N VAL A 442 -20.35 21.39 -30.54
CA VAL A 442 -19.97 22.58 -29.78
C VAL A 442 -20.25 22.32 -28.31
N ARG A 443 -19.36 22.82 -27.45
CA ARG A 443 -19.50 22.79 -25.99
C ARG A 443 -19.29 24.20 -25.45
N LEU A 444 -20.31 24.74 -24.82
CA LEU A 444 -20.31 26.07 -24.20
C LEU A 444 -20.50 25.89 -22.70
N ALA A 445 -19.43 26.11 -21.95
CA ALA A 445 -19.43 25.94 -20.50
C ALA A 445 -19.53 27.28 -19.78
N PHE A 446 -20.31 27.31 -18.70
CA PHE A 446 -20.61 28.52 -17.94
C PHE A 446 -20.78 28.22 -16.45
N ASN A 447 -20.59 29.25 -15.62
CA ASN A 447 -20.80 29.18 -14.18
C ASN A 447 -22.29 29.17 -13.83
N PHE A 448 -22.62 28.64 -12.65
CA PHE A 448 -23.98 28.60 -12.10
C PHE A 448 -24.62 29.99 -11.97
#